data_AF-A0A353ZTY2-F1
#
_entry.id   AF-A0A353ZTY2-F1
#
_cell.length_a   1.000
_cell.length_b   1.000
_cell.length_c   1.000
_cell.angle_alpha   90.00
_cell.angle_beta   90.00
_cell.angle_gamma   90.00
#
_symmetry.space_group_name_H-M   'P 1'
#
loop_
_entity.id
_entity.type
_entity.pdbx_description
1 polymer ?
#
loop_
_entity_poly.entity_id
_entity_poly.type
_entity_poly.pdbx_seq_one_letter_code
_entity_poly.pdbx_strand_id
1 'polypeptide(L)'
;YVNEALSVFGQVLPDAISQPPGDGGVLNIPAMVIVVLAMILLVRGAKESAWINTAIVVIKIGILIFFCAVAFTAFNAGNFEPLMPMGAAGVSAAASSVFFSYIGFDAASTAGEEARNPKRDLPRAIMLSMLIVTTIYVLVAVAAIGARPWGWFDGNEAALVKILEETTGQPWIAVVFAVGAVLAIASIVLTVLYGQTRILLSMARDGLIPRIFSRVSARTGTPVAGTLIVGTLVALTAGLVPLGALADATSIGTLFAFALVNVAVIYLRRNRPELKRTFRVPLFPLTPILGALMCAYLMANLGLDTWVTFGIWMLVGFAAYLGYGRRNSRVAALSNEEYRELSGRESSVLSTPEPMKAEIS
;
A
#
# COMPACT_ATOMS: atom_id res chain seq x y z
N TYR A 1 -12.87 -6.12 12.82
CA TYR A 1 -13.94 -5.25 12.25
C TYR A 1 -15.21 -6.01 11.88
N VAL A 2 -15.17 -7.08 11.08
CA VAL A 2 -16.40 -7.84 10.74
C VAL A 2 -17.10 -8.38 11.98
N ASN A 3 -16.34 -8.98 12.91
CA ASN A 3 -16.90 -9.44 14.20
C ASN A 3 -17.47 -8.30 15.04
N GLU A 4 -16.84 -7.12 15.05
CA GLU A 4 -17.36 -5.94 15.77
C GLU A 4 -18.67 -5.41 15.16
N ALA A 5 -18.86 -5.55 13.84
CA ALA A 5 -20.14 -5.19 13.22
C ALA A 5 -21.23 -6.21 13.54
N LEU A 6 -20.88 -7.49 13.64
CA LEU A 6 -21.81 -8.58 13.95
C LEU A 6 -22.20 -8.63 15.43
N SER A 7 -21.29 -8.24 16.33
CA SER A 7 -21.49 -8.30 17.79
C SER A 7 -22.69 -7.44 18.23
N VAL A 8 -22.95 -6.33 17.54
CA VAL A 8 -24.12 -5.47 17.78
C VAL A 8 -25.45 -6.18 17.49
N PHE A 9 -25.45 -7.20 16.62
CA PHE A 9 -26.60 -8.06 16.36
C PHE A 9 -26.61 -9.33 17.23
N GLY A 10 -25.71 -9.42 18.23
CA GLY A 10 -25.55 -10.59 19.07
C GLY A 10 -24.92 -11.79 18.37
N GLN A 11 -24.25 -11.58 17.22
CA GLN A 11 -23.58 -12.62 16.47
C GLN A 11 -22.07 -12.42 16.49
N VAL A 12 -21.29 -13.48 16.61
CA VAL A 12 -19.83 -13.44 16.50
C VAL A 12 -19.40 -14.62 15.64
N LEU A 13 -18.51 -14.39 14.66
CA LEU A 13 -17.95 -15.50 13.91
C LEU A 13 -16.98 -16.26 14.82
N PRO A 14 -17.04 -17.60 14.85
CA PRO A 14 -16.06 -18.40 15.59
C PRO A 14 -14.62 -18.03 15.20
N ASP A 15 -13.71 -18.04 16.17
CA ASP A 15 -12.29 -17.73 15.96
C ASP A 15 -11.66 -18.62 14.88
N ALA A 16 -12.09 -19.89 14.82
CA ALA A 16 -11.68 -20.85 13.80
C ALA A 16 -11.87 -20.34 12.35
N ILE A 17 -12.89 -19.52 12.07
CA ILE A 17 -13.19 -19.02 10.72
C ILE A 17 -12.93 -17.51 10.55
N SER A 18 -12.52 -16.83 11.61
CA SER A 18 -12.25 -15.38 11.60
C SER A 18 -10.77 -15.04 11.76
N GLN A 19 -9.96 -15.98 12.26
CA GLN A 19 -8.51 -15.82 12.45
C GLN A 19 -7.70 -16.84 11.63
N PRO A 20 -6.47 -16.49 11.22
CA PRO A 20 -5.55 -17.44 10.59
C PRO A 20 -4.94 -18.41 11.63
N PRO A 21 -4.32 -19.52 11.20
CA PRO A 21 -3.65 -20.50 12.08
C PRO A 21 -2.66 -19.93 13.09
N GLY A 22 -1.93 -18.87 12.73
CA GLY A 22 -0.93 -18.26 13.62
C GLY A 22 -1.54 -17.45 14.77
N ASP A 23 -2.80 -17.05 14.67
CA ASP A 23 -3.51 -16.24 15.66
C ASP A 23 -4.62 -17.05 16.39
N GLY A 24 -4.52 -18.39 16.35
CA GLY A 24 -5.44 -19.30 17.05
C GLY A 24 -6.68 -19.74 16.27
N GLY A 25 -6.84 -19.30 15.02
CA GLY A 25 -7.91 -19.75 14.13
C GLY A 25 -7.50 -20.90 13.20
N VAL A 26 -8.32 -21.19 12.19
CA VAL A 26 -8.00 -22.16 11.12
C VAL A 26 -7.87 -21.44 9.78
N LEU A 27 -8.75 -20.48 9.52
CA LEU A 27 -8.80 -19.75 8.26
C LEU A 27 -9.51 -18.41 8.43
N ASN A 28 -8.91 -17.30 8.02
CA ASN A 28 -9.56 -16.00 8.00
C ASN A 28 -10.48 -15.87 6.77
N ILE A 29 -11.70 -16.43 6.87
CA ILE A 29 -12.68 -16.43 5.79
C ILE A 29 -13.10 -15.01 5.39
N PRO A 30 -13.37 -14.06 6.31
CA PRO A 30 -13.73 -12.69 5.94
C PRO A 30 -12.69 -12.01 5.03
N ALA A 31 -11.40 -12.16 5.34
CA ALA A 31 -10.33 -11.61 4.51
C ALA A 31 -10.32 -12.23 3.10
N MET A 32 -10.45 -13.56 3.01
CA MET A 32 -10.55 -14.27 1.73
C MET A 32 -11.73 -13.79 0.89
N VAL A 33 -12.90 -13.63 1.50
CA VAL A 33 -14.11 -13.16 0.82
C VAL A 33 -13.89 -11.77 0.24
N ILE A 34 -13.30 -10.83 0.98
CA ILE A 34 -13.00 -9.48 0.48
C ILE A 34 -12.08 -9.54 -0.74
N VAL A 35 -11.01 -10.35 -0.68
CA VAL A 35 -10.07 -10.52 -1.81
C VAL A 35 -10.77 -11.15 -3.02
N VAL A 36 -11.60 -12.17 -2.82
CA VAL A 36 -12.34 -12.84 -3.91
C VAL A 36 -13.35 -11.88 -4.55
N LEU A 37 -14.05 -11.07 -3.75
CA LEU A 37 -14.97 -10.06 -4.27
C LEU A 37 -14.22 -9.02 -5.10
N ALA A 38 -13.09 -8.51 -4.61
CA ALA A 38 -12.25 -7.58 -5.37
C ALA A 38 -11.74 -8.22 -6.67
N MET A 39 -11.28 -9.48 -6.62
CA MET A 39 -10.86 -10.25 -7.78
C MET A 39 -11.99 -10.37 -8.83
N ILE A 40 -13.22 -10.72 -8.42
CA ILE A 40 -14.38 -10.82 -9.31
C ILE A 40 -14.69 -9.47 -9.96
N LEU A 41 -14.66 -8.38 -9.19
CA LEU A 41 -14.90 -7.02 -9.70
C LEU A 41 -13.86 -6.63 -10.76
N LEU A 42 -12.58 -6.91 -10.51
CA LEU A 42 -11.49 -6.62 -11.47
C LEU A 42 -11.60 -7.46 -12.74
N VAL A 43 -11.93 -8.74 -12.63
CA VAL A 43 -12.14 -9.61 -13.80
C VAL A 43 -13.29 -9.09 -14.67
N ARG A 44 -14.36 -8.58 -14.06
CA ARG A 44 -15.50 -7.97 -14.77
C ARG A 44 -15.18 -6.62 -15.42
N GLY A 45 -13.99 -6.07 -15.20
CA GLY A 45 -13.58 -4.79 -15.78
C GLY A 45 -14.11 -3.58 -15.02
N ALA A 46 -14.32 -3.71 -13.71
CA ALA A 46 -14.62 -2.56 -12.86
C ALA A 46 -13.45 -1.55 -12.98
N LYS A 47 -13.73 -0.41 -13.61
CA LYS A 47 -12.84 0.74 -13.60
C LYS A 47 -13.22 1.59 -12.40
N GLU A 48 -12.26 1.91 -11.54
CA GLU A 48 -12.53 2.84 -10.45
C GLU A 48 -12.89 4.21 -11.04
N SER A 49 -14.08 4.72 -10.70
CA SER A 49 -14.44 6.10 -10.99
C SER A 49 -13.65 7.00 -10.06
N ALA A 50 -12.91 7.97 -10.62
CA ALA A 50 -12.14 8.94 -9.84
C ALA A 50 -13.03 9.68 -8.80
N TRP A 51 -14.31 9.92 -9.14
CA TRP A 51 -15.26 10.54 -8.21
C TRP A 51 -15.64 9.60 -7.06
N ILE A 52 -15.90 8.31 -7.35
CA ILE A 52 -16.19 7.31 -6.31
C ILE A 52 -14.99 7.17 -5.37
N ASN A 53 -13.78 7.08 -5.92
CA ASN A 53 -12.56 6.99 -5.10
C ASN A 53 -12.42 8.24 -4.21
N THR A 54 -12.65 9.44 -4.77
CA THR A 54 -12.61 10.69 -3.98
C THR A 54 -13.64 10.67 -2.85
N ALA A 55 -14.87 10.26 -3.12
CA ALA A 55 -15.92 10.15 -2.10
C ALA A 55 -15.53 9.18 -0.98
N ILE A 56 -14.98 8.00 -1.34
CA ILE A 56 -14.50 7.02 -0.37
C ILE A 56 -13.36 7.59 0.49
N VAL A 57 -12.41 8.33 -0.10
CA VAL A 57 -11.32 8.97 0.65
C VAL A 57 -11.85 10.03 1.61
N VAL A 58 -12.81 10.86 1.19
CA VAL A 58 -13.44 11.86 2.07
C VAL A 58 -14.16 11.17 3.23
N ILE A 59 -14.87 10.07 2.98
CA ILE A 59 -15.52 9.27 4.02
C ILE A 59 -14.48 8.70 4.99
N LYS A 60 -13.38 8.10 4.49
CA LYS A 60 -12.28 7.57 5.31
C LYS A 60 -11.72 8.64 6.26
N ILE A 61 -11.41 9.82 5.72
CA ILE A 61 -10.88 10.95 6.51
C ILE A 61 -11.93 11.42 7.52
N GLY A 62 -13.19 11.58 7.10
CA GLY A 62 -14.28 12.02 7.97
C GLY A 62 -14.51 11.10 9.16
N ILE A 63 -14.45 9.78 8.93
CA ILE A 63 -14.56 8.75 9.99
C ILE A 63 -13.41 8.87 11.00
N LEU A 64 -12.18 9.11 10.55
CA LEU A 64 -11.03 9.30 11.44
C LEU A 64 -11.10 10.61 12.23
N ILE A 65 -11.53 11.70 11.61
CA ILE A 65 -11.75 12.98 12.29
C ILE A 65 -12.85 12.85 13.34
N PHE A 66 -13.96 12.17 12.99
CA PHE A 66 -15.03 11.87 13.93
C PHE A 66 -14.54 11.04 15.11
N PHE A 67 -13.74 10.00 14.86
CA PHE A 67 -13.08 9.23 15.92
C PHE A 67 -12.28 10.14 16.85
N CYS A 68 -11.42 11.00 16.30
CA CYS A 68 -10.61 11.89 17.11
C CYS A 68 -11.48 12.80 17.98
N ALA A 69 -12.54 13.38 17.41
CA ALA A 69 -13.47 14.26 18.14
C ALA A 69 -14.12 13.54 19.35
N VAL A 70 -14.52 12.29 19.18
CA VAL A 70 -15.10 11.48 20.27
C VAL A 70 -14.03 11.05 21.26
N ALA A 71 -12.90 10.52 20.81
CA ALA A 71 -11.83 10.05 21.71
C ALA A 71 -11.26 11.19 22.58
N PHE A 72 -11.23 12.43 22.07
CA PHE A 72 -10.82 13.59 22.85
C PHE A 72 -11.77 13.93 24.02
N THR A 73 -13.02 13.47 24.02
CA THR A 73 -13.92 13.67 25.17
C THR A 73 -13.56 12.77 26.35
N ALA A 74 -12.85 11.66 26.10
CA ALA A 74 -12.30 10.75 27.10
C ALA A 74 -10.81 11.01 27.38
N PHE A 75 -10.26 12.15 26.95
CA PHE A 75 -8.82 12.41 27.02
C PHE A 75 -8.31 12.53 28.45
N ASN A 76 -7.31 11.71 28.79
CA ASN A 76 -6.57 11.77 30.04
C ASN A 76 -5.06 11.78 29.76
N ALA A 77 -4.39 12.87 30.12
CA ALA A 77 -2.95 13.03 29.92
C ALA A 77 -2.10 11.98 30.67
N GLY A 78 -2.61 11.42 31.78
CA GLY A 78 -1.93 10.36 32.52
C GLY A 78 -1.75 9.06 31.74
N ASN A 79 -2.54 8.84 30.68
CA ASN A 79 -2.38 7.67 29.81
C ASN A 79 -1.07 7.70 29.00
N PHE A 80 -0.43 8.86 28.87
CA PHE A 80 0.90 9.00 28.26
C PHE A 80 2.04 8.61 29.19
N GLU A 81 1.78 8.28 30.47
CA GLU A 81 2.81 7.82 31.40
C GLU A 81 2.75 6.30 31.59
N PRO A 82 3.84 5.57 31.32
CA PRO A 82 5.11 6.02 30.71
C PRO A 82 5.01 6.21 29.19
N LEU A 83 5.67 7.23 28.64
CA LEU A 83 5.60 7.56 27.19
C LEU A 83 6.31 6.50 26.33
N MET A 84 7.39 5.93 26.86
CA MET A 84 8.18 4.89 26.21
C MET A 84 8.31 3.68 27.14
N PRO A 85 7.24 2.88 27.33
CA PRO A 85 7.26 1.74 28.25
C PRO A 85 8.35 0.72 27.88
N MET A 86 8.63 0.58 26.59
CA MET A 86 9.65 -0.31 26.03
C MET A 86 10.93 0.42 25.59
N GLY A 87 11.11 1.67 26.03
CA GLY A 87 12.25 2.52 25.67
C GLY A 87 12.36 2.80 24.16
N ALA A 88 13.52 3.34 23.76
CA ALA A 88 13.80 3.70 22.36
C ALA A 88 13.83 2.48 21.41
N ALA A 89 14.15 1.29 21.94
CA ALA A 89 14.12 0.04 21.19
C ALA A 89 12.69 -0.31 20.74
N GLY A 90 11.71 -0.23 21.66
CA GLY A 90 10.30 -0.45 21.32
C GLY A 90 9.77 0.56 20.30
N VAL A 91 10.16 1.83 20.41
CA VAL A 91 9.80 2.87 19.42
C VAL A 91 10.34 2.51 18.03
N SER A 92 11.58 2.01 17.95
CA SER A 92 12.22 1.68 16.66
C SER A 92 11.62 0.43 16.01
N ALA A 93 11.29 -0.59 16.82
CA ALA A 93 10.57 -1.78 16.35
C ALA A 93 9.15 -1.40 15.87
N ALA A 94 8.42 -0.60 16.66
CA ALA A 94 7.10 -0.12 16.29
C ALA A 94 7.13 0.71 15.01
N ALA A 95 8.10 1.63 14.88
CA ALA A 95 8.28 2.45 13.67
C ALA A 95 8.45 1.59 12.39
N SER A 96 9.13 0.45 12.51
CA SER A 96 9.38 -0.47 11.40
C SER A 96 8.13 -1.26 11.02
N SER A 97 7.30 -1.62 12.00
CA SER A 97 6.03 -2.32 11.75
C SER A 97 4.95 -1.36 11.22
N VAL A 98 4.75 -0.19 11.86
CA VAL A 98 3.76 0.82 11.42
C VAL A 98 4.13 1.51 10.11
N PHE A 99 5.36 1.32 9.60
CA PHE A 99 5.75 1.73 8.26
C PHE A 99 4.79 1.18 7.20
N PHE A 100 4.24 -0.02 7.41
CA PHE A 100 3.23 -0.62 6.54
C PHE A 100 2.07 0.35 6.24
N SER A 101 1.64 1.14 7.23
CA SER A 101 0.54 2.10 7.08
C SER A 101 0.87 3.27 6.15
N TYR A 102 2.16 3.55 5.90
CA TYR A 102 2.58 4.63 4.99
C TYR A 102 2.70 4.18 3.53
N ILE A 103 2.54 2.88 3.25
CA ILE A 103 2.65 2.34 1.89
C ILE A 103 1.44 2.79 1.05
N GLY A 104 1.69 3.23 -0.18
CA GLY A 104 0.63 3.55 -1.15
C GLY A 104 0.72 4.95 -1.76
N PHE A 105 1.56 5.86 -1.25
CA PHE A 105 1.76 7.16 -1.91
C PHE A 105 2.36 7.03 -3.31
N ASP A 106 3.14 5.97 -3.55
CA ASP A 106 3.72 5.62 -4.85
C ASP A 106 2.66 5.20 -5.88
N ALA A 107 1.45 4.80 -5.46
CA ALA A 107 0.35 4.48 -6.36
C ALA A 107 -0.04 5.67 -7.25
N ALA A 108 0.16 6.91 -6.77
CA ALA A 108 -0.04 8.11 -7.56
C ALA A 108 0.80 8.09 -8.85
N SER A 109 2.02 7.53 -8.80
CA SER A 109 2.90 7.41 -9.98
C SER A 109 2.34 6.45 -11.04
N THR A 110 1.56 5.44 -10.64
CA THR A 110 0.90 4.51 -11.57
C THR A 110 -0.21 5.17 -12.36
N ALA A 111 -0.86 6.19 -11.78
CA ALA A 111 -1.86 7.03 -12.45
C ALA A 111 -1.22 8.22 -13.21
N GLY A 112 0.11 8.25 -13.34
CA GLY A 112 0.83 9.34 -14.00
C GLY A 112 0.43 9.54 -15.46
N GLU A 113 0.08 8.46 -16.17
CA GLU A 113 -0.39 8.53 -17.56
C GLU A 113 -1.76 9.22 -17.70
N GLU A 114 -2.57 9.23 -16.63
CA GLU A 114 -3.92 9.81 -16.62
C GLU A 114 -3.92 11.25 -16.05
N ALA A 115 -2.78 11.74 -15.55
CA ALA A 115 -2.65 13.07 -14.99
C ALA A 115 -2.55 14.15 -16.09
N ARG A 116 -3.28 15.27 -15.93
CA ARG A 116 -3.25 16.39 -16.89
C ARG A 116 -1.86 17.02 -17.03
N ASN A 117 -1.15 17.22 -15.92
CA ASN A 117 0.23 17.67 -15.94
C ASN A 117 1.07 16.81 -14.99
N PRO A 118 1.51 15.61 -15.44
CA PRO A 118 2.18 14.64 -14.57
C PRO A 118 3.43 15.23 -13.90
N LYS A 119 4.16 16.07 -14.64
CA LYS A 119 5.38 16.75 -14.18
C LYS A 119 5.17 17.63 -12.95
N ARG A 120 3.99 18.23 -12.83
CA ARG A 120 3.63 19.19 -11.79
C ARG A 120 2.71 18.57 -10.73
N ASP A 121 1.82 17.67 -11.13
CA ASP A 121 0.74 17.17 -10.30
C ASP A 121 1.19 15.97 -9.47
N LEU A 122 2.00 15.06 -10.04
CA LEU A 122 2.52 13.89 -9.31
C LEU A 122 3.34 14.28 -8.07
N PRO A 123 4.35 15.19 -8.16
CA PRO A 123 5.13 15.54 -6.97
C PRO A 123 4.28 16.19 -5.88
N ARG A 124 3.29 17.01 -6.24
CA ARG A 124 2.41 17.64 -5.25
C ARG A 124 1.44 16.63 -4.63
N ALA A 125 0.89 15.72 -5.43
CA ALA A 125 0.01 14.67 -4.94
C ALA A 125 0.74 13.79 -3.92
N ILE A 126 1.97 13.34 -4.23
CA ILE A 126 2.78 12.51 -3.33
C ILE A 126 3.10 13.27 -2.03
N MET A 127 3.61 14.51 -2.11
CA MET A 127 3.99 15.27 -0.91
C MET A 127 2.79 15.66 -0.05
N LEU A 128 1.69 16.10 -0.66
CA LEU A 128 0.49 16.53 0.06
C LEU A 128 -0.23 15.33 0.71
N SER A 129 -0.34 14.21 0.00
CA SER A 129 -0.92 12.99 0.57
C SER A 129 -0.12 12.50 1.78
N MET A 130 1.22 12.47 1.68
CA MET A 130 2.09 12.12 2.80
C MET A 130 1.90 13.04 4.01
N LEU A 131 1.84 14.36 3.80
CA LEU A 131 1.63 15.32 4.88
C LEU A 131 0.26 15.12 5.57
N ILE A 132 -0.81 14.97 4.79
CA ILE A 132 -2.17 14.76 5.30
C ILE A 132 -2.24 13.46 6.09
N VAL A 133 -1.74 12.36 5.53
CA VAL A 133 -1.77 11.04 6.17
C VAL A 133 -0.95 11.04 7.46
N THR A 134 0.26 11.60 7.45
CA THR A 134 1.09 11.72 8.66
C THR A 134 0.37 12.48 9.76
N THR A 135 -0.25 13.61 9.42
CA THR A 135 -0.99 14.45 10.37
C THR A 135 -2.16 13.69 10.98
N ILE A 136 -2.95 13.00 10.16
CA ILE A 136 -4.10 12.21 10.62
C ILE A 136 -3.64 11.03 11.49
N TYR A 137 -2.57 10.34 11.12
CA TYR A 137 -2.05 9.21 11.91
C TYR A 137 -1.56 9.65 13.28
N VAL A 138 -0.82 10.75 13.36
CA VAL A 138 -0.40 11.33 14.64
C VAL A 138 -1.61 11.77 15.46
N LEU A 139 -2.60 12.43 14.85
CA LEU A 139 -3.81 12.87 15.53
C LEU A 139 -4.60 11.68 16.11
N VAL A 140 -4.79 10.62 15.33
CA VAL A 140 -5.49 9.40 15.74
C VAL A 140 -4.72 8.71 16.86
N ALA A 141 -3.39 8.59 16.76
CA ALA A 141 -2.56 7.98 17.80
C ALA A 141 -2.64 8.76 19.13
N VAL A 142 -2.53 10.09 19.07
CA VAL A 142 -2.68 10.97 20.25
C VAL A 142 -4.07 10.87 20.86
N ALA A 143 -5.13 10.85 20.04
CA ALA A 143 -6.50 10.72 20.52
C ALA A 143 -6.75 9.35 21.16
N ALA A 144 -6.25 8.26 20.55
CA ALA A 144 -6.40 6.91 21.05
C ALA A 144 -5.66 6.69 22.39
N ILE A 145 -4.37 7.06 22.47
CA ILE A 145 -3.58 6.97 23.70
C ILE A 145 -4.15 7.93 24.76
N GLY A 146 -4.65 9.09 24.35
CA GLY A 146 -5.36 9.99 25.24
C GLY A 146 -6.59 9.35 25.88
N ALA A 147 -7.35 8.53 25.15
CA ALA A 147 -8.56 7.87 25.66
C ALA A 147 -8.27 6.62 26.52
N ARG A 148 -7.24 5.84 26.19
CA ARG A 148 -6.92 4.57 26.89
C ARG A 148 -5.42 4.39 27.11
N PRO A 149 -5.00 3.82 28.26
CA PRO A 149 -3.59 3.55 28.54
C PRO A 149 -3.03 2.47 27.60
N TRP A 150 -1.71 2.49 27.36
CA TRP A 150 -1.07 1.63 26.35
C TRP A 150 -1.32 0.11 26.55
N GLY A 151 -1.40 -0.37 27.80
CA GLY A 151 -1.67 -1.77 28.11
C GLY A 151 -3.10 -2.23 27.76
N TRP A 152 -4.04 -1.30 27.60
CA TRP A 152 -5.40 -1.62 27.16
C TRP A 152 -5.45 -2.04 25.70
N PHE A 153 -4.49 -1.64 24.86
CA PHE A 153 -4.49 -2.00 23.44
C PHE A 153 -4.14 -3.47 23.21
N ASP A 154 -3.53 -4.14 24.20
CA ASP A 154 -3.21 -5.57 24.10
C ASP A 154 -4.49 -6.41 23.99
N GLY A 155 -4.54 -7.29 22.99
CA GLY A 155 -5.74 -8.08 22.66
C GLY A 155 -6.91 -7.31 22.04
N ASN A 156 -6.77 -6.00 21.76
CA ASN A 156 -7.85 -5.17 21.19
C ASN A 156 -7.60 -4.83 19.71
N GLU A 157 -7.78 -5.81 18.83
CA GLU A 157 -7.56 -5.67 17.38
C GLU A 157 -8.35 -4.53 16.72
N ALA A 158 -9.57 -4.25 17.20
CA ALA A 158 -10.42 -3.16 16.72
C ALA A 158 -10.47 -1.98 17.71
N ALA A 159 -9.32 -1.60 18.28
CA ALA A 159 -9.19 -0.59 19.32
C ALA A 159 -10.01 0.69 19.07
N LEU A 160 -9.97 1.24 17.85
CA LEU A 160 -10.70 2.48 17.50
C LEU A 160 -12.22 2.34 17.67
N VAL A 161 -12.79 1.19 17.28
CA VAL A 161 -14.24 0.92 17.38
C VAL A 161 -14.62 0.74 18.84
N LYS A 162 -13.82 -0.02 19.60
CA LYS A 162 -14.06 -0.26 21.03
C LYS A 162 -13.98 1.03 21.86
N ILE A 163 -13.02 1.90 21.57
CA ILE A 163 -12.94 3.23 22.20
C ILE A 163 -14.23 4.03 21.93
N LEU A 164 -14.75 4.02 20.69
CA LEU A 164 -16.00 4.72 20.37
C LEU A 164 -17.18 4.14 21.14
N GLU A 165 -17.31 2.83 21.18
CA GLU A 165 -18.39 2.15 21.89
C GLU A 165 -18.36 2.48 23.40
N GLU A 166 -17.21 2.28 24.03
CA GLU A 166 -17.02 2.50 25.47
C GLU A 166 -17.15 3.98 25.88
N THR A 167 -16.79 4.91 24.99
CA THR A 167 -16.86 6.36 25.28
C THR A 167 -18.26 6.91 25.04
N THR A 168 -18.94 6.48 23.99
CA THR A 168 -20.27 7.02 23.63
C THR A 168 -21.43 6.29 24.31
N GLY A 169 -21.21 5.03 24.72
CA GLY A 169 -22.29 4.14 25.16
C GLY A 169 -23.32 3.83 24.07
N GLN A 170 -23.03 4.17 22.79
CA GLN A 170 -23.96 4.04 21.68
C GLN A 170 -23.44 3.02 20.65
N PRO A 171 -23.94 1.77 20.66
CA PRO A 171 -23.41 0.69 19.82
C PRO A 171 -23.58 0.97 18.32
N TRP A 172 -24.58 1.76 17.91
CA TRP A 172 -24.79 2.08 16.49
C TRP A 172 -23.64 2.89 15.87
N ILE A 173 -22.97 3.74 16.66
CA ILE A 173 -21.82 4.55 16.19
C ILE A 173 -20.66 3.62 15.85
N ALA A 174 -20.42 2.62 16.70
CA ALA A 174 -19.41 1.58 16.48
C ALA A 174 -19.70 0.77 15.20
N VAL A 175 -20.96 0.42 14.93
CA VAL A 175 -21.35 -0.26 13.67
C VAL A 175 -21.03 0.59 12.45
N VAL A 176 -21.42 1.87 12.45
CA VAL A 176 -21.17 2.77 11.32
C VAL A 176 -19.67 2.89 11.05
N PHE A 177 -18.87 3.02 12.11
CA PHE A 177 -17.41 3.03 12.00
C PHE A 177 -16.87 1.71 11.44
N ALA A 178 -17.32 0.57 11.97
CA ALA A 178 -16.86 -0.75 11.55
C ALA A 178 -17.21 -1.03 10.08
N VAL A 179 -18.43 -0.70 9.63
CA VAL A 179 -18.83 -0.81 8.22
C VAL A 179 -17.98 0.10 7.35
N GLY A 180 -17.76 1.35 7.76
CA GLY A 180 -16.88 2.28 7.07
C GLY A 180 -15.44 1.76 6.93
N ALA A 181 -14.90 1.15 7.99
CA ALA A 181 -13.58 0.52 7.98
C ALA A 181 -13.52 -0.68 7.02
N VAL A 182 -14.54 -1.54 7.00
CA VAL A 182 -14.60 -2.68 6.07
C VAL A 182 -14.65 -2.20 4.61
N LEU A 183 -15.48 -1.19 4.30
CA LEU A 183 -15.53 -0.59 2.97
C LEU A 183 -14.19 0.07 2.59
N ALA A 184 -13.54 0.70 3.55
CA ALA A 184 -12.22 1.30 3.36
C ALA A 184 -11.15 0.26 3.03
N ILE A 185 -11.15 -0.87 3.73
CA ILE A 185 -10.27 -2.02 3.50
C ILE A 185 -10.56 -2.65 2.13
N ALA A 186 -11.83 -2.88 1.79
CA ALA A 186 -12.20 -3.42 0.49
C ALA A 186 -11.71 -2.54 -0.67
N SER A 187 -11.80 -1.22 -0.52
CA SER A 187 -11.27 -0.26 -1.49
C SER A 187 -9.76 -0.38 -1.67
N ILE A 188 -8.96 -0.45 -0.59
CA ILE A 188 -7.49 -0.57 -0.74
C ILE A 188 -7.09 -1.93 -1.35
N VAL A 189 -7.79 -3.01 -1.01
CA VAL A 189 -7.56 -4.34 -1.60
C VAL A 189 -7.79 -4.30 -3.11
N LEU A 190 -8.87 -3.65 -3.57
CA LEU A 190 -9.16 -3.47 -4.98
C LEU A 190 -8.04 -2.68 -5.69
N THR A 191 -7.64 -1.55 -5.12
CA THR A 191 -6.60 -0.68 -5.68
C THR A 191 -5.24 -1.39 -5.78
N VAL A 192 -4.84 -2.14 -4.74
CA VAL A 192 -3.56 -2.87 -4.72
C VAL A 192 -3.56 -4.05 -5.70
N LEU A 193 -4.63 -4.84 -5.75
CA LEU A 193 -4.75 -5.92 -6.75
C LEU A 193 -4.71 -5.37 -8.18
N TYR A 194 -5.35 -4.23 -8.42
CA TYR A 194 -5.29 -3.55 -9.70
C TYR A 194 -3.85 -3.14 -10.07
N GLY A 195 -3.14 -2.47 -9.15
CA GLY A 195 -1.74 -2.07 -9.34
C GLY A 195 -0.84 -3.26 -9.64
N GLN A 196 -0.95 -4.34 -8.85
CA GLN A 196 -0.17 -5.56 -9.01
C GLN A 196 -0.37 -6.19 -10.40
N THR A 197 -1.62 -6.30 -10.87
CA THR A 197 -1.90 -6.89 -12.19
C THR A 197 -1.33 -6.06 -13.34
N ARG A 198 -1.30 -4.72 -13.21
CA ARG A 198 -0.67 -3.83 -14.19
C ARG A 198 0.85 -3.94 -14.21
N ILE A 199 1.48 -4.03 -13.04
CA ILE A 199 2.94 -4.24 -12.95
C ILE A 199 3.32 -5.54 -13.64
N LEU A 200 2.61 -6.64 -13.36
CA LEU A 200 2.86 -7.93 -14.02
C LEU A 200 2.60 -7.87 -15.53
N LEU A 201 1.57 -7.15 -15.98
CA LEU A 201 1.32 -6.93 -17.41
C LEU A 201 2.51 -6.24 -18.08
N SER A 202 3.08 -5.21 -17.45
CA SER A 202 4.27 -4.51 -17.95
C SER A 202 5.50 -5.43 -17.98
N MET A 203 5.79 -6.11 -16.88
CA MET A 203 6.90 -7.07 -16.79
C MET A 203 6.79 -8.22 -17.83
N ALA A 204 5.57 -8.67 -18.12
CA ALA A 204 5.32 -9.71 -19.12
C ALA A 204 5.53 -9.19 -20.54
N ARG A 205 5.21 -7.92 -20.82
CA ARG A 205 5.52 -7.26 -22.11
C ARG A 205 7.02 -7.12 -22.33
N ASP A 206 7.76 -6.84 -21.26
CA ASP A 206 9.24 -6.79 -21.25
C ASP A 206 9.89 -8.17 -21.38
N GLY A 207 9.10 -9.25 -21.23
CA GLY A 207 9.56 -10.64 -21.34
C GLY A 207 10.20 -11.20 -20.06
N LEU A 208 10.10 -10.48 -18.94
CA LEU A 208 10.71 -10.88 -17.66
C LEU A 208 9.93 -12.01 -16.95
N ILE A 209 8.64 -12.13 -17.22
CA ILE A 209 7.75 -13.17 -16.65
C ILE A 209 6.93 -13.87 -17.75
N PRO A 210 6.24 -15.01 -17.46
CA PRO A 210 5.50 -15.76 -18.46
C PRO A 210 4.43 -14.95 -19.21
N ARG A 211 4.27 -15.22 -20.50
CA ARG A 211 3.33 -14.52 -21.41
C ARG A 211 1.84 -14.64 -21.01
N ILE A 212 1.49 -15.50 -20.05
CA ILE A 212 0.12 -15.59 -19.53
C ILE A 212 -0.33 -14.26 -18.92
N PHE A 213 0.59 -13.53 -18.27
CA PHE A 213 0.32 -12.25 -17.63
C PHE A 213 0.17 -11.09 -18.64
N SER A 214 0.59 -11.27 -19.90
CA SER A 214 0.40 -10.26 -20.95
C SER A 214 -0.92 -10.40 -21.71
N ARG A 215 -1.71 -11.45 -21.46
CA ARG A 215 -2.99 -11.69 -22.15
C ARG A 215 -4.09 -10.85 -21.52
N VAL A 216 -4.73 -10.04 -22.35
CA VAL A 216 -5.84 -9.15 -21.95
C VAL A 216 -7.13 -9.64 -22.60
N SER A 217 -8.23 -9.63 -21.84
CA SER A 217 -9.57 -9.97 -22.34
C SER A 217 -10.06 -8.93 -23.35
N ALA A 218 -10.51 -9.39 -24.52
CA ALA A 218 -11.07 -8.52 -25.55
C ALA A 218 -12.36 -7.80 -25.12
N ARG A 219 -13.12 -8.38 -24.18
CA ARG A 219 -14.41 -7.83 -23.73
C ARG A 219 -14.25 -6.75 -22.66
N THR A 220 -13.33 -6.95 -21.72
CA THR A 220 -13.18 -6.10 -20.52
C THR A 220 -11.93 -5.24 -20.54
N GLY A 221 -10.96 -5.54 -21.42
CA GLY A 221 -9.66 -4.87 -21.43
C GLY A 221 -8.80 -5.19 -20.20
N THR A 222 -9.14 -6.23 -19.43
CA THR A 222 -8.44 -6.61 -18.18
C THR A 222 -7.61 -7.89 -18.32
N PRO A 223 -6.47 -8.02 -17.59
CA PRO A 223 -5.61 -9.20 -17.63
C PRO A 223 -6.18 -10.35 -16.78
N VAL A 224 -7.31 -10.93 -17.21
CA VAL A 224 -8.11 -11.89 -16.43
C VAL A 224 -7.28 -13.04 -15.82
N ALA A 225 -6.41 -13.68 -16.61
CA ALA A 225 -5.58 -14.78 -16.11
C ALA A 225 -4.62 -14.32 -15.02
N GLY A 226 -4.00 -13.16 -15.18
CA GLY A 226 -3.13 -12.56 -14.17
C GLY A 226 -3.90 -12.22 -12.89
N THR A 227 -5.10 -11.63 -13.04
CA THR A 227 -5.97 -11.31 -11.89
C THR A 227 -6.40 -12.55 -11.13
N LEU A 228 -6.75 -13.65 -11.81
CA LEU A 228 -7.14 -14.90 -11.16
C LEU A 228 -5.97 -15.56 -10.42
N ILE A 229 -4.79 -15.62 -11.03
CA ILE A 229 -3.60 -16.22 -10.40
C ILE A 229 -3.20 -15.43 -9.16
N VAL A 230 -3.06 -14.10 -9.29
CA VAL A 230 -2.67 -13.22 -8.20
C VAL A 230 -3.75 -13.18 -7.12
N GLY A 231 -5.01 -13.00 -7.50
CA GLY A 231 -6.13 -12.94 -6.55
C GLY A 231 -6.30 -14.23 -5.76
N THR A 232 -6.09 -15.38 -6.38
CA THR A 232 -6.10 -16.68 -5.68
C THR A 232 -4.96 -16.78 -4.68
N LEU A 233 -3.72 -16.42 -5.09
CA LEU A 233 -2.57 -16.42 -4.19
C LEU A 233 -2.78 -15.49 -3.00
N VAL A 234 -3.24 -14.26 -3.25
CA VAL A 234 -3.52 -13.25 -2.21
C VAL A 234 -4.63 -13.72 -1.28
N ALA A 235 -5.69 -14.35 -1.81
CA ALA A 235 -6.76 -14.89 -0.97
C ALA A 235 -6.24 -15.98 -0.05
N LEU A 236 -5.43 -16.91 -0.55
CA LEU A 236 -4.82 -17.97 0.26
C LEU A 236 -3.93 -17.38 1.36
N THR A 237 -3.06 -16.43 1.03
CA THR A 237 -2.18 -15.79 2.03
C THR A 237 -2.97 -14.97 3.04
N ALA A 238 -4.03 -14.26 2.62
CA ALA A 238 -4.89 -13.49 3.51
C ALA A 238 -5.71 -14.37 4.47
N GLY A 239 -6.02 -15.61 4.06
CA GLY A 239 -6.70 -16.58 4.92
C GLY A 239 -5.78 -17.31 5.90
N LEU A 240 -4.52 -17.55 5.51
CA LEU A 240 -3.62 -18.48 6.21
C LEU A 240 -2.48 -17.81 6.98
N VAL A 241 -2.15 -16.55 6.68
CA VAL A 241 -0.99 -15.87 7.28
C VAL A 241 -1.46 -14.74 8.20
N PRO A 242 -0.95 -14.66 9.44
CA PRO A 242 -1.21 -13.53 10.35
C PRO A 242 -0.92 -12.17 9.71
N LEU A 243 -1.77 -11.19 10.04
CA LEU A 243 -1.64 -9.83 9.50
C LEU A 243 -0.29 -9.21 9.84
N GLY A 244 0.22 -9.43 11.07
CA GLY A 244 1.51 -8.90 11.50
C GLY A 244 2.67 -9.40 10.61
N ALA A 245 2.69 -10.70 10.32
CA ALA A 245 3.70 -11.28 9.44
C ALA A 245 3.59 -10.76 7.99
N LEU A 246 2.36 -10.60 7.48
CA LEU A 246 2.13 -10.00 6.16
C LEU A 246 2.58 -8.52 6.11
N ALA A 247 2.32 -7.76 7.17
CA ALA A 247 2.71 -6.37 7.28
C ALA A 247 4.24 -6.22 7.32
N ASP A 248 4.93 -7.00 8.14
CA ASP A 248 6.40 -6.99 8.24
C ASP A 248 7.07 -7.41 6.93
N ALA A 249 6.56 -8.46 6.27
CA ALA A 249 7.03 -8.91 4.96
C ALA A 249 6.82 -7.85 3.86
N THR A 250 5.70 -7.12 3.92
CA THR A 250 5.42 -6.02 2.98
C THR A 250 6.32 -4.82 3.25
N SER A 251 6.56 -4.51 4.53
CA SER A 251 7.44 -3.42 4.97
C SER A 251 8.88 -3.64 4.52
N ILE A 252 9.49 -4.81 4.76
CA ILE A 252 10.89 -5.06 4.37
C ILE A 252 11.08 -4.94 2.85
N GLY A 253 10.15 -5.48 2.05
CA GLY A 253 10.22 -5.41 0.60
C GLY A 253 10.11 -3.98 0.08
N THR A 254 9.21 -3.20 0.66
CA THR A 254 8.98 -1.80 0.26
C THR A 254 10.13 -0.90 0.72
N LEU A 255 10.65 -1.07 1.94
CA LEU A 255 11.82 -0.36 2.43
C LEU A 255 13.05 -0.64 1.56
N PHE A 256 13.25 -1.90 1.14
CA PHE A 256 14.31 -2.26 0.21
C PHE A 256 14.14 -1.55 -1.14
N ALA A 257 12.93 -1.56 -1.70
CA ALA A 257 12.64 -0.84 -2.94
C ALA A 257 12.89 0.68 -2.80
N PHE A 258 12.49 1.29 -1.69
CA PHE A 258 12.72 2.72 -1.43
C PHE A 258 14.20 3.05 -1.24
N ALA A 259 14.97 2.18 -0.57
CA ALA A 259 16.42 2.31 -0.48
C ALA A 259 17.05 2.29 -1.90
N LEU A 260 16.63 1.36 -2.76
CA LEU A 260 17.07 1.29 -4.15
C LEU A 260 16.69 2.55 -4.94
N VAL A 261 15.49 3.09 -4.77
CA VAL A 261 15.08 4.34 -5.43
C VAL A 261 15.96 5.52 -4.99
N ASN A 262 16.28 5.62 -3.69
CA ASN A 262 17.19 6.65 -3.18
C ASN A 262 18.59 6.53 -3.81
N VAL A 263 19.12 5.32 -3.89
CA VAL A 263 20.40 5.03 -4.56
C VAL A 263 20.32 5.36 -6.05
N ALA A 264 19.22 5.01 -6.72
CA ALA A 264 18.99 5.28 -8.13
C ALA A 264 18.95 6.79 -8.43
N VAL A 265 18.39 7.61 -7.54
CA VAL A 265 18.44 9.08 -7.68
C VAL A 265 19.88 9.60 -7.65
N ILE A 266 20.72 9.11 -6.73
CA ILE A 266 22.14 9.48 -6.66
C ILE A 266 22.86 9.05 -7.94
N TYR A 267 22.65 7.80 -8.36
CA TYR A 267 23.24 7.24 -9.59
C TYR A 267 22.84 8.05 -10.83
N LEU A 268 21.54 8.36 -10.99
CA LEU A 268 21.02 9.09 -12.15
C LEU A 268 21.50 10.54 -12.17
N ARG A 269 21.71 11.18 -11.01
CA ARG A 269 22.30 12.52 -10.95
C ARG A 269 23.77 12.56 -11.38
N ARG A 270 24.53 11.51 -11.11
CA ARG A 270 25.95 11.42 -11.50
C ARG A 270 26.14 11.00 -12.95
N ASN A 271 25.38 10.01 -13.42
CA ASN A 271 25.62 9.36 -14.70
C ASN A 271 24.82 9.93 -15.88
N ARG A 272 23.73 10.66 -15.61
CA ARG A 272 22.91 11.30 -16.65
C ARG A 272 22.55 12.75 -16.28
N PRO A 273 23.53 13.64 -16.10
CA PRO A 273 23.28 15.02 -15.68
C PRO A 273 22.38 15.80 -16.66
N GLU A 274 22.43 15.47 -17.95
CA GLU A 274 21.72 16.13 -19.06
C GLU A 274 20.19 16.00 -19.03
N LEU A 275 19.65 15.04 -18.26
CA LEU A 275 18.21 14.83 -18.19
C LEU A 275 17.47 16.06 -17.62
N LYS A 276 16.46 16.55 -18.36
CA LYS A 276 15.56 17.60 -17.91
C LYS A 276 14.69 17.08 -16.77
N ARG A 277 14.93 17.59 -15.55
CA ARG A 277 14.21 17.20 -14.33
C ARG A 277 13.22 18.27 -13.93
N THR A 278 11.93 17.96 -13.94
CA THR A 278 10.88 18.92 -13.53
C THR A 278 10.82 19.12 -12.03
N PHE A 279 11.12 18.09 -11.25
CA PHE A 279 11.29 18.18 -9.80
C PHE A 279 12.72 17.81 -9.42
N ARG A 280 13.30 18.53 -8.46
CA ARG A 280 14.62 18.23 -7.90
C ARG A 280 14.48 18.10 -6.39
N VAL A 281 14.91 16.95 -5.85
CA VAL A 281 14.96 16.76 -4.40
C VAL A 281 15.83 17.87 -3.76
N PRO A 282 15.33 18.57 -2.72
CA PRO A 282 16.09 19.60 -2.00
C PRO A 282 17.26 18.98 -1.25
N LEU A 283 18.31 19.75 -0.93
CA LEU A 283 19.46 19.29 -0.15
C LEU A 283 20.20 18.06 -0.73
N PHE A 284 20.26 17.91 -2.05
CA PHE A 284 21.04 16.83 -2.66
C PHE A 284 22.55 17.00 -2.38
N PRO A 285 23.29 15.93 -2.03
CA PRO A 285 22.89 14.51 -1.98
C PRO A 285 22.38 14.03 -0.61
N LEU A 286 22.32 14.90 0.40
CA LEU A 286 21.99 14.55 1.77
C LEU A 286 20.63 13.85 1.89
N THR A 287 19.60 14.35 1.21
CA THR A 287 18.24 13.79 1.28
C THR A 287 18.14 12.33 0.81
N PRO A 288 18.61 11.95 -0.40
CA PRO A 288 18.66 10.53 -0.78
C PRO A 288 19.53 9.66 0.15
N ILE A 289 20.64 10.19 0.65
CA ILE A 289 21.51 9.44 1.57
C ILE A 289 20.77 9.14 2.88
N LEU A 290 20.18 10.16 3.50
CA LEU A 290 19.38 9.99 4.70
C LEU A 290 18.17 9.07 4.47
N GLY A 291 17.51 9.18 3.31
CA GLY A 291 16.42 8.29 2.93
C GLY A 291 16.85 6.82 2.87
N ALA A 292 17.97 6.52 2.20
CA ALA A 292 18.51 5.17 2.13
C ALA A 292 18.95 4.65 3.50
N LEU A 293 19.60 5.47 4.32
CA LEU A 293 20.03 5.10 5.67
C LEU A 293 18.84 4.84 6.60
N MET A 294 17.79 5.65 6.54
CA MET A 294 16.57 5.43 7.31
C MET A 294 15.84 4.16 6.89
N CYS A 295 15.78 3.86 5.58
CA CYS A 295 15.22 2.60 5.11
C CYS A 295 16.02 1.41 5.66
N ALA A 296 17.35 1.46 5.58
CA ALA A 296 18.21 0.42 6.12
C ALA A 296 18.08 0.27 7.65
N TYR A 297 17.94 1.39 8.37
CA TYR A 297 17.70 1.40 9.81
C TYR A 297 16.39 0.68 10.18
N LEU A 298 15.27 1.02 9.53
CA LEU A 298 13.99 0.37 9.79
C LEU A 298 14.02 -1.11 9.40
N MET A 299 14.66 -1.47 8.29
CA MET A 299 14.84 -2.88 7.91
C MET A 299 15.63 -3.66 8.96
N ALA A 300 16.67 -3.07 9.55
CA ALA A 300 17.48 -3.72 10.58
C ALA A 300 16.72 -3.97 11.90
N ASN A 301 15.60 -3.28 12.13
CA ASN A 301 14.75 -3.44 13.30
C ASN A 301 13.60 -4.45 13.09
N LEU A 302 13.49 -5.07 11.90
CA LEU A 302 12.54 -6.15 11.65
C LEU A 302 13.08 -7.50 12.13
N GLY A 303 12.16 -8.42 12.47
CA GLY A 303 12.50 -9.75 12.98
C GLY A 303 13.33 -10.60 11.99
N LEU A 304 14.04 -11.58 12.54
CA LEU A 304 14.84 -12.53 11.75
C LEU A 304 13.98 -13.30 10.75
N ASP A 305 12.76 -13.68 11.14
CA ASP A 305 11.83 -14.42 10.29
C ASP A 305 11.47 -13.63 9.01
N THR A 306 11.33 -12.30 9.15
CA THR A 306 11.10 -11.38 8.04
C THR A 306 12.30 -11.31 7.10
N TRP A 307 13.51 -11.28 7.64
CA TRP A 307 14.76 -11.33 6.85
C TRP A 307 14.94 -12.64 6.10
N VAL A 308 14.64 -13.77 6.75
CA VAL A 308 14.71 -15.10 6.11
C VAL A 308 13.69 -15.18 4.98
N THR A 309 12.45 -14.75 5.22
CA THR A 309 11.39 -14.73 4.21
C THR A 309 11.76 -13.85 3.02
N PHE A 310 12.27 -12.64 3.29
CA PHE A 310 12.76 -11.74 2.25
C PHE A 310 13.92 -12.35 1.45
N GLY A 311 14.90 -12.94 2.13
CA GLY A 311 16.05 -13.60 1.50
C GLY A 311 15.63 -14.75 0.58
N ILE A 312 14.74 -15.63 1.05
CA ILE A 312 14.19 -16.73 0.24
C ILE A 312 13.48 -16.17 -0.99
N TRP A 313 12.64 -15.15 -0.83
CA TRP A 313 11.91 -14.55 -1.95
C TRP A 313 12.84 -13.91 -2.98
N MET A 314 13.89 -13.22 -2.54
CA MET A 314 14.92 -12.65 -3.41
C MET A 314 15.68 -13.73 -4.18
N LEU A 315 16.00 -14.86 -3.54
CA LEU A 315 16.62 -16.01 -4.20
C LEU A 315 15.70 -16.63 -5.25
N VAL A 316 14.41 -16.78 -4.96
CA VAL A 316 13.41 -17.26 -5.93
C VAL A 316 13.32 -16.31 -7.12
N GLY A 317 13.24 -15.00 -6.87
CA GLY A 317 13.22 -13.98 -7.92
C GLY A 317 14.48 -14.01 -8.80
N PHE A 318 15.65 -14.15 -8.17
CA PHE A 318 16.92 -14.25 -8.88
C PHE A 318 17.02 -15.54 -9.72
N ALA A 319 16.58 -16.68 -9.18
CA ALA A 319 16.52 -17.94 -9.91
C ALA A 319 15.54 -17.86 -11.10
N ALA A 320 14.37 -17.25 -10.91
CA ALA A 320 13.41 -17.01 -11.99
C ALA A 320 13.98 -16.09 -13.09
N TYR A 321 14.71 -15.04 -12.70
CA TYR A 321 15.40 -14.17 -13.63
C TYR A 321 16.48 -14.92 -14.44
N LEU A 322 17.35 -15.69 -13.79
CA LEU A 322 18.39 -16.45 -14.49
C LEU A 322 17.82 -17.56 -15.38
N GLY A 323 16.77 -18.26 -14.92
CA GLY A 323 16.15 -19.37 -15.64
C GLY A 323 15.29 -18.95 -16.82
N TYR A 324 14.51 -17.87 -16.68
CA TYR A 324 13.54 -17.42 -17.69
C TYR A 324 13.80 -15.98 -18.15
N GLY A 325 13.87 -15.03 -17.22
CA GLY A 325 13.89 -13.59 -17.52
C GLY A 325 15.06 -13.16 -18.42
N ARG A 326 16.27 -13.68 -18.18
CA ARG A 326 17.48 -13.33 -18.93
C ARG A 326 17.42 -13.77 -20.39
N ARG A 327 16.80 -14.92 -20.69
CA ARG A 327 16.69 -15.44 -22.06
C ARG A 327 15.57 -14.79 -22.86
N ASN A 328 14.54 -14.31 -22.16
CA ASN A 328 13.31 -13.81 -22.79
C ASN A 328 13.15 -12.28 -22.70
N SER A 329 14.05 -11.58 -22.01
CA SER A 329 14.02 -10.12 -21.88
C SER A 329 14.21 -9.45 -23.23
N ARG A 330 13.19 -8.70 -23.64
CA ARG A 330 13.21 -7.88 -24.87
C ARG A 330 13.99 -6.59 -24.67
N VAL A 331 13.98 -6.04 -23.46
CA VAL A 331 14.71 -4.82 -23.09
C VAL A 331 16.23 -5.05 -23.12
N ALA A 332 16.70 -6.22 -22.69
CA ALA A 332 18.11 -6.59 -22.76
C ALA A 332 18.60 -6.86 -24.20
N ALA A 333 17.70 -7.07 -25.15
CA ALA A 333 18.00 -7.28 -26.56
C ALA A 333 18.11 -5.96 -27.36
N LEU A 334 17.71 -4.82 -26.78
CA LEU A 334 17.84 -3.50 -27.41
C LEU A 334 19.32 -3.07 -27.40
N SER A 335 19.79 -2.53 -28.53
CA SER A 335 21.07 -1.82 -28.56
C SER A 335 21.03 -0.56 -27.68
N ASN A 336 22.18 -0.11 -27.19
CA ASN A 336 22.27 1.13 -26.40
C ASN A 336 21.74 2.36 -27.19
N GLU A 337 21.80 2.33 -28.52
CA GLU A 337 21.25 3.37 -29.39
C GLU A 337 19.73 3.29 -29.48
N GLU A 338 19.14 2.11 -29.71
CA GLU A 338 17.67 1.94 -29.72
C GLU A 338 17.04 2.29 -28.38
N TYR A 339 17.68 1.92 -27.26
CA TYR A 339 17.22 2.31 -25.93
C TYR A 339 17.23 3.84 -25.74
N ARG A 340 18.25 4.53 -26.27
CA ARG A 340 18.35 6.00 -26.25
C ARG A 340 17.30 6.66 -27.15
N GLU A 341 17.03 6.12 -28.33
CA GLU A 341 15.98 6.65 -29.21
C GLU A 341 14.58 6.49 -28.62
N LEU A 342 14.27 5.33 -28.04
CA LEU A 342 12.98 5.08 -27.39
C LEU A 342 12.78 5.99 -26.18
N SER A 343 13.78 6.10 -25.30
CA SER A 343 13.72 6.99 -24.13
C SER A 343 13.75 8.48 -24.50
N GLY A 344 14.37 8.84 -25.63
CA GLY A 344 14.37 10.19 -26.20
C GLY A 344 13.02 10.61 -26.77
N ARG A 345 12.33 9.72 -27.49
CA ARG A 345 11.00 9.99 -28.09
C ARG A 345 9.90 10.21 -27.05
N GLU A 346 9.92 9.50 -25.93
CA GLU A 346 8.97 9.79 -24.82
C GLU A 346 9.16 11.20 -24.25
N SER A 347 10.40 11.67 -24.18
CA SER A 347 10.71 13.01 -23.65
C SER A 347 10.24 14.15 -24.56
N SER A 348 10.22 13.93 -25.89
CA SER A 348 9.73 14.92 -26.87
C SER A 348 8.20 14.99 -26.91
N VAL A 349 7.51 13.84 -26.84
CA VAL A 349 6.04 13.78 -26.85
C VAL A 349 5.42 14.47 -25.62
N LEU A 350 6.05 14.34 -24.44
CA LEU A 350 5.64 15.05 -23.21
C LEU A 350 5.99 16.56 -23.20
N SER A 351 6.61 17.09 -24.26
CA SER A 351 7.03 18.50 -24.36
C SER A 351 6.21 19.33 -25.35
N THR A 352 5.39 18.69 -26.18
CA THR A 352 4.46 19.35 -27.10
C THR A 352 3.02 19.23 -26.57
N PRO A 353 2.40 20.30 -26.08
CA PRO A 353 0.95 20.32 -25.94
C PRO A 353 0.37 20.47 -27.34
N GLU A 354 0.14 19.35 -28.04
CA GLU A 354 -0.74 19.40 -29.22
C GLU A 354 -2.18 19.61 -28.73
N PRO A 355 -2.87 20.69 -29.11
CA PRO A 355 -4.29 20.78 -28.88
C PRO A 355 -4.96 19.72 -29.73
N MET A 356 -5.55 18.72 -29.08
CA MET A 356 -6.45 17.75 -29.70
C MET A 356 -7.59 18.52 -30.35
N LYS A 357 -7.49 18.81 -31.64
CA LYS A 357 -8.59 19.33 -32.45
C LYS A 357 -9.65 18.24 -32.48
N ALA A 358 -10.76 18.51 -31.81
CA ALA A 358 -11.99 17.77 -32.00
C ALA A 358 -12.50 18.08 -33.41
N GLU A 359 -12.22 17.20 -34.37
CA GLU A 359 -13.03 17.09 -35.58
C GLU A 359 -14.21 16.18 -35.24
N ILE A 360 -15.33 16.83 -34.91
CA ILE A 360 -16.66 16.23 -34.98
C ILE A 360 -17.18 16.59 -36.37
N SER A 361 -17.41 15.58 -37.21
CA SER A 361 -18.37 15.63 -38.31
C SER A 361 -19.50 14.66 -38.01
#